data_AF-A0A8S1L2P8-F1
#
_entry.id   AF-A0A8S1L2P8-F1
#
_cell.length_a   1.000
_cell.length_b   1.000
_cell.length_c   1.000
_cell.angle_alpha   90.00
_cell.angle_beta   90.00
_cell.angle_gamma   90.00
#
_symmetry.space_group_name_H-M   'P 1'
#
loop_
_entity.id
_entity.type
_entity.pdbx_description
1 polymer ?
#
loop_
_entity_poly.entity_id
_entity_poly.type
_entity_poly.pdbx_seq_one_letter_code
_entity_poly.pdbx_strand_id
1 'polypeptide(L)'
;MLNYYQKNMHTCIIRLDNQFNIKFRQVCYNNNKQIKEQKDILHKDHQQQICRDRWKQQYISYITFLIVCSSLAPKKSQAPQKVPKSGIFQALPMIEQTLFKKYYDRGDLPIAVNFSGAVRKIVWKCEPECLDYHLYLPIFFEGLREVEDPYKFLAVNGCEELLQKGETKILSVLPQLIIPIKKALATKNHDIMCITLKKIQKLVKSGQMIGEALVPYYRQILPVMNMYKNKRLNIGDKIDYSQRKNENLSDLIQETLETLEKNGGEDAYINIKYMIPTYESCMF
;
A
#
# COMPACT_ATOMS: atom_id res chain seq x y z
N MET A 1 -47.67 -79.20 94.54
CA MET A 1 -47.72 -79.60 93.11
C MET A 1 -47.61 -78.44 92.10
N LEU A 2 -47.65 -77.16 92.50
CA LEU A 2 -47.55 -76.00 91.57
C LEU A 2 -46.11 -75.49 91.31
N ASN A 3 -45.14 -75.74 92.19
CA ASN A 3 -43.77 -75.20 92.06
C ASN A 3 -42.80 -76.00 91.16
N TYR A 4 -43.19 -77.19 90.68
CA TYR A 4 -42.33 -78.02 89.82
C TYR A 4 -42.55 -77.76 88.32
N TYR A 5 -43.75 -77.32 87.93
CA TYR A 5 -44.09 -77.04 86.52
C TYR A 5 -43.59 -75.67 86.04
N GLN A 6 -43.59 -74.64 86.90
CA GLN A 6 -43.12 -73.30 86.53
C GLN A 6 -41.60 -73.22 86.31
N LYS A 7 -40.80 -74.01 87.05
CA LYS A 7 -39.32 -74.01 86.93
C LYS A 7 -38.83 -74.66 85.62
N ASN A 8 -39.60 -75.63 85.09
CA ASN A 8 -39.29 -76.33 83.84
C ASN A 8 -39.72 -75.55 82.59
N MET A 9 -40.81 -74.78 82.66
CA MET A 9 -41.20 -73.87 81.55
C MET A 9 -40.20 -72.72 81.36
N HIS A 10 -39.73 -72.12 82.45
CA HIS A 10 -38.78 -71.01 82.38
C HIS A 10 -37.40 -71.43 81.84
N THR A 11 -36.96 -72.65 82.12
CA THR A 11 -35.69 -73.20 81.58
C THR A 11 -35.80 -73.67 80.13
N CYS A 12 -37.00 -74.04 79.66
CA CYS A 12 -37.23 -74.40 78.26
C CYS A 12 -37.26 -73.15 77.35
N ILE A 13 -37.88 -72.06 77.80
CA ILE A 13 -37.93 -70.77 77.07
C ILE A 13 -36.52 -70.16 76.94
N ILE A 14 -35.72 -70.14 78.02
CA ILE A 14 -34.34 -69.63 77.99
C ILE A 14 -33.42 -70.47 77.07
N ARG A 15 -33.65 -71.78 76.94
CA ARG A 15 -32.90 -72.64 76.03
C ARG A 15 -33.26 -72.42 74.55
N LEU A 16 -34.54 -72.21 74.26
CA LEU A 16 -35.01 -71.93 72.90
C LEU A 16 -34.55 -70.54 72.42
N ASP A 17 -34.61 -69.52 73.28
CA ASP A 17 -34.11 -68.17 72.97
C ASP A 17 -32.60 -68.13 72.73
N ASN A 18 -31.81 -68.87 73.53
CA ASN A 18 -30.36 -68.97 73.32
C ASN A 18 -30.00 -69.70 72.02
N GLN A 19 -30.71 -70.78 71.65
CA GLN A 19 -30.46 -71.47 70.39
C GLN A 19 -30.83 -70.61 69.16
N PHE A 20 -31.93 -69.84 69.24
CA PHE A 20 -32.35 -68.94 68.18
C PHE A 20 -31.37 -67.77 67.99
N ASN A 21 -30.91 -67.17 69.10
CA ASN A 21 -29.97 -66.04 69.08
C ASN A 21 -28.58 -66.44 68.56
N ILE A 22 -28.10 -67.65 68.87
CA ILE A 22 -26.85 -68.20 68.32
C ILE A 22 -26.97 -68.45 66.82
N LYS A 23 -28.06 -69.09 66.35
CA LYS A 23 -28.29 -69.29 64.91
C LYS A 23 -28.41 -67.98 64.14
N PHE A 24 -29.10 -66.98 64.70
CA PHE A 24 -29.26 -65.66 64.06
C PHE A 24 -27.93 -64.92 63.95
N ARG A 25 -27.10 -64.92 65.01
CA ARG A 25 -25.75 -64.33 64.98
C ARG A 25 -24.85 -64.99 63.94
N GLN A 26 -24.95 -66.32 63.78
CA GLN A 26 -24.12 -67.06 62.82
C GLN A 26 -24.54 -66.78 61.37
N VAL A 27 -25.83 -66.64 61.10
CA VAL A 27 -26.35 -66.21 59.78
C VAL A 27 -25.95 -64.77 59.48
N CYS A 28 -26.08 -63.84 60.43
CA CYS A 28 -25.65 -62.45 60.24
C CYS A 28 -24.13 -62.33 60.03
N TYR A 29 -23.31 -63.14 60.72
CA TYR A 29 -21.86 -63.16 60.53
C TYR A 29 -21.47 -63.69 59.14
N ASN A 30 -22.10 -64.77 58.68
CA ASN A 30 -21.84 -65.35 57.36
C ASN A 30 -22.30 -64.41 56.22
N ASN A 31 -23.46 -63.78 56.36
CA ASN A 31 -23.94 -62.79 55.37
C ASN A 31 -23.03 -61.56 55.31
N ASN A 32 -22.59 -61.03 56.46
CA ASN A 32 -21.65 -59.91 56.49
C ASN A 32 -20.28 -60.26 55.92
N LYS A 33 -19.82 -61.51 56.11
CA LYS A 33 -18.56 -62.00 55.51
C LYS A 33 -18.67 -62.09 53.98
N GLN A 34 -19.77 -62.64 53.46
CA GLN A 34 -20.00 -62.71 52.00
C GLN A 34 -20.12 -61.32 51.35
N ILE A 35 -20.81 -60.37 52.00
CA ILE A 35 -20.94 -59.00 51.50
C ILE A 35 -19.57 -58.29 51.46
N LYS A 36 -18.71 -58.55 52.46
CA LYS A 36 -17.37 -57.98 52.51
C LYS A 36 -16.46 -58.55 51.42
N GLU A 37 -16.49 -59.88 51.23
CA GLU A 37 -15.73 -60.56 50.17
C GLU A 37 -16.18 -60.10 48.76
N GLN A 38 -17.49 -59.93 48.52
CA GLN A 38 -17.99 -59.40 47.24
C GLN A 38 -17.57 -57.95 46.98
N LYS A 39 -17.57 -57.10 48.02
CA LYS A 39 -17.08 -55.72 47.91
C LYS A 39 -15.57 -55.67 47.62
N ASP A 40 -14.80 -56.56 48.23
CA ASP A 40 -13.35 -56.65 48.01
C ASP A 40 -13.03 -57.14 46.58
N ILE A 41 -13.81 -58.07 46.03
CA ILE A 41 -13.68 -58.52 44.64
C ILE A 41 -14.02 -57.38 43.67
N LEU A 42 -15.16 -56.70 43.87
CA LEU A 42 -15.58 -55.58 43.02
C LEU A 42 -14.56 -54.43 43.06
N HIS A 43 -13.97 -54.17 44.23
CA HIS A 43 -12.93 -53.15 44.39
C HIS A 43 -11.62 -53.56 43.71
N LYS A 44 -11.25 -54.85 43.73
CA LYS A 44 -10.08 -55.35 42.99
C LYS A 44 -10.29 -55.27 41.48
N ASP A 45 -11.48 -55.61 40.99
CA ASP A 45 -11.81 -55.51 39.56
C ASP A 45 -11.82 -54.05 39.09
N HIS A 46 -12.37 -53.14 39.89
CA HIS A 46 -12.37 -51.71 39.59
C HIS A 46 -10.94 -51.13 39.57
N GLN A 47 -10.09 -51.53 40.52
CA GLN A 47 -8.66 -51.18 40.53
C GLN A 47 -7.91 -51.74 39.31
N GLN A 48 -8.19 -52.97 38.90
CA GLN A 48 -7.60 -53.56 37.70
C GLN A 48 -8.06 -52.85 36.42
N GLN A 49 -9.33 -52.42 36.34
CA GLN A 49 -9.85 -51.63 35.22
C GLN A 49 -9.11 -50.29 35.11
N ILE A 50 -8.97 -49.56 36.21
CA ILE A 50 -8.27 -48.27 36.28
C ILE A 50 -6.79 -48.42 35.87
N CYS A 51 -6.12 -49.49 36.32
CA CYS A 51 -4.74 -49.77 35.93
C CYS A 51 -4.60 -50.07 34.43
N ARG A 52 -5.54 -50.82 33.83
CA ARG A 52 -5.57 -51.07 32.38
C ARG A 52 -5.79 -49.80 31.57
N ASP A 53 -6.70 -48.93 32.00
CA ASP A 53 -6.99 -47.66 31.32
C ASP A 53 -5.83 -46.66 31.44
N ARG A 54 -5.15 -46.63 32.59
CA ARG A 54 -3.93 -45.82 32.79
C ARG A 54 -2.78 -46.28 31.90
N TRP A 55 -2.58 -47.60 31.75
CA TRP A 55 -1.59 -48.16 30.83
C TRP A 55 -1.90 -47.84 29.36
N LYS A 56 -3.16 -47.92 28.94
CA LYS A 56 -3.58 -47.53 27.58
C LYS A 56 -3.33 -46.05 27.31
N GLN A 57 -3.64 -45.17 28.26
CA GLN A 57 -3.38 -43.72 28.17
C GLN A 57 -1.88 -43.42 28.05
N GLN A 58 -1.03 -44.08 28.85
CA GLN A 58 0.43 -43.92 28.75
C GLN A 58 0.98 -44.42 27.41
N TYR A 59 0.48 -45.54 26.90
CA TYR A 59 0.93 -46.09 25.61
C TYR A 59 0.52 -45.19 24.43
N ILE A 60 -0.72 -44.69 24.43
CA ILE A 60 -1.18 -43.71 23.43
C ILE A 60 -0.32 -42.45 23.51
N SER A 61 -0.09 -41.91 24.71
CA SER A 61 0.75 -40.73 24.92
C SER A 61 2.17 -40.93 24.38
N TYR A 62 2.78 -42.08 24.63
CA TYR A 62 4.12 -42.44 24.16
C TYR A 62 4.20 -42.55 22.64
N ILE A 63 3.20 -43.16 21.99
CA ILE A 63 3.12 -43.22 20.52
C ILE A 63 2.93 -41.83 19.92
N THR A 64 2.03 -41.00 20.45
CA THR A 64 1.89 -39.61 19.99
C THR A 64 3.17 -38.81 20.17
N PHE A 65 3.91 -39.01 21.26
CA PHE A 65 5.19 -38.34 21.50
C PHE A 65 6.25 -38.75 20.46
N LEU A 66 6.34 -40.05 20.14
CA LEU A 66 7.27 -40.56 19.11
C LEU A 66 6.95 -40.05 17.69
N ILE A 67 5.66 -39.91 17.35
CA ILE A 67 5.22 -39.34 16.06
C ILE A 67 5.59 -37.84 15.97
N VAL A 68 5.50 -37.10 17.07
CA VAL A 68 5.83 -35.66 17.10
C VAL A 68 7.35 -35.42 17.08
N CYS A 69 8.15 -36.32 17.66
CA CYS A 69 9.60 -36.16 17.71
C CYS A 69 10.35 -36.49 16.40
N SER A 70 9.71 -37.11 15.41
CA SER A 70 10.36 -37.51 14.15
C SER A 70 10.47 -36.37 13.12
N SER A 71 10.00 -35.15 13.42
CA SER A 71 10.01 -34.01 12.49
C SER A 71 11.11 -32.96 12.76
N LEU A 72 12.24 -33.33 13.36
CA LEU A 72 13.38 -32.43 13.65
C LEU A 72 14.37 -32.27 12.47
N ALA A 73 13.92 -32.40 11.22
CA ALA A 73 14.72 -31.95 10.09
C ALA A 73 14.75 -30.41 10.11
N PRO A 74 15.93 -29.74 10.08
CA PRO A 74 15.98 -28.29 9.98
C PRO A 74 15.28 -27.88 8.69
N LYS A 75 14.17 -27.13 8.81
CA LYS A 75 13.53 -26.52 7.65
C LYS A 75 14.60 -25.69 6.94
N LYS A 76 14.93 -26.06 5.68
CA LYS A 76 15.78 -25.23 4.82
C LYS A 76 15.27 -23.80 4.93
N SER A 77 16.13 -22.89 5.38
CA SER A 77 15.83 -21.47 5.46
C SER A 77 15.34 -21.02 4.09
N GLN A 78 14.03 -20.80 3.98
CA GLN A 78 13.47 -20.23 2.76
C GLN A 78 14.16 -18.89 2.57
N ALA A 79 14.80 -18.71 1.41
CA ALA A 79 15.36 -17.42 1.05
C ALA A 79 14.28 -16.36 1.27
N PRO A 80 14.60 -15.21 1.90
CA PRO A 80 13.61 -14.19 2.19
C PRO A 80 12.85 -13.90 0.90
N GLN A 81 11.51 -14.01 0.96
CA GLN A 81 10.67 -13.74 -0.20
C GLN A 81 11.05 -12.36 -0.72
N LYS A 82 11.59 -12.29 -1.93
CA LYS A 82 11.99 -11.02 -2.53
C LYS A 82 10.75 -10.14 -2.57
N VAL A 83 10.79 -9.02 -1.87
CA VAL A 83 9.72 -8.03 -1.88
C VAL A 83 9.35 -7.71 -3.33
N PRO A 84 8.05 -7.59 -3.65
CA PRO A 84 7.62 -7.28 -5.00
C PRO A 84 8.28 -5.98 -5.46
N LYS A 85 8.77 -5.95 -6.71
CA LYS A 85 9.33 -4.74 -7.29
C LYS A 85 8.23 -3.69 -7.32
N SER A 86 8.46 -2.57 -6.63
CA SER A 86 7.45 -1.52 -6.46
C SER A 86 7.10 -0.78 -7.76
N GLY A 87 7.90 -0.90 -8.82
CA GLY A 87 7.62 -0.30 -10.13
C GLY A 87 7.54 1.23 -10.13
N ILE A 88 7.94 1.89 -9.04
CA ILE A 88 7.66 3.31 -8.77
C ILE A 88 8.20 4.24 -9.88
N PHE A 89 9.31 3.88 -10.53
CA PHE A 89 9.94 4.68 -11.59
C PHE A 89 9.50 4.30 -13.00
N GLN A 90 8.63 3.31 -13.17
CA GLN A 90 8.14 2.90 -14.48
C GLN A 90 7.18 3.97 -15.02
N ALA A 91 7.32 4.28 -16.31
CA ALA A 91 6.41 5.18 -17.01
C ALA A 91 5.00 4.59 -16.94
N LEU A 92 4.04 5.42 -16.55
CA LEU A 92 2.65 5.00 -16.50
C LEU A 92 2.07 5.03 -17.91
N PRO A 93 1.43 3.95 -18.39
CA PRO A 93 0.77 3.98 -19.68
C PRO A 93 -0.34 5.03 -19.66
N MET A 94 -0.50 5.76 -20.76
CA MET A 94 -1.57 6.73 -20.91
C MET A 94 -2.90 5.99 -21.13
N ILE A 95 -3.75 5.94 -20.11
CA ILE A 95 -5.05 5.24 -20.16
C ILE A 95 -6.17 6.16 -20.65
N GLU A 96 -6.13 7.44 -20.28
CA GLU A 96 -7.15 8.43 -20.62
C GLU A 96 -6.75 9.23 -21.87
N GLN A 97 -7.65 9.31 -22.86
CA GLN A 97 -7.50 10.22 -24.00
C GLN A 97 -7.50 11.67 -23.52
N THR A 98 -6.51 12.47 -23.95
CA THR A 98 -6.44 13.89 -23.58
C THR A 98 -7.59 14.68 -24.20
N LEU A 99 -8.00 15.75 -23.52
CA LEU A 99 -8.92 16.73 -24.10
C LEU A 99 -8.34 17.33 -25.38
N PHE A 100 -7.02 17.55 -25.45
CA PHE A 100 -6.37 18.07 -26.64
C PHE A 100 -6.65 17.22 -27.88
N LYS A 101 -6.45 15.90 -27.79
CA LYS A 101 -6.70 14.97 -28.90
C LYS A 101 -8.18 15.01 -29.33
N LYS A 102 -9.11 15.01 -28.38
CA LYS A 102 -10.55 15.11 -28.66
C LYS A 102 -10.94 16.40 -29.40
N TYR A 103 -10.42 17.54 -28.97
CA TYR A 103 -10.71 18.83 -29.60
C TYR A 103 -10.04 18.95 -30.98
N TYR A 104 -8.86 18.36 -31.14
CA TYR A 104 -8.20 18.29 -32.45
C TYR A 104 -9.00 17.45 -33.44
N ASP A 105 -9.40 16.23 -33.04
CA ASP A 105 -10.15 15.31 -33.91
C ASP A 105 -11.52 15.87 -34.31
N ARG A 106 -12.13 16.69 -33.44
CA ARG A 106 -13.36 17.43 -33.74
C ARG A 106 -13.16 18.63 -34.66
N GLY A 107 -11.93 19.17 -34.76
CA GLY A 107 -11.62 20.37 -35.52
C GLY A 107 -11.87 21.69 -34.78
N ASP A 108 -12.11 21.63 -33.47
CA ASP A 108 -12.46 22.78 -32.60
C ASP A 108 -11.24 23.65 -32.24
N LEU A 109 -10.01 23.13 -32.45
CA LEU A 109 -8.79 23.88 -32.13
C LEU A 109 -8.49 24.97 -33.18
N PRO A 110 -8.12 26.20 -32.73
CA PRO A 110 -7.80 27.32 -33.60
C PRO A 110 -6.37 27.25 -34.16
N ILE A 111 -5.83 26.04 -34.36
CA ILE A 111 -4.46 25.81 -34.83
C ILE A 111 -4.42 24.77 -35.96
N ALA A 112 -3.50 24.93 -36.89
CA ALA A 112 -3.24 24.00 -37.99
C ALA A 112 -1.73 23.86 -38.25
N VAL A 113 -1.33 22.73 -38.83
CA VAL A 113 0.03 22.53 -39.33
C VAL A 113 0.10 23.05 -40.76
N ASN A 114 1.06 23.91 -41.05
CA ASN A 114 1.40 24.33 -42.40
C ASN A 114 2.83 23.87 -42.75
N PHE A 115 3.05 23.54 -44.02
CA PHE A 115 4.34 23.10 -44.54
C PHE A 115 4.92 24.19 -45.43
N SER A 116 5.91 24.91 -44.91
CA SER A 116 6.68 25.89 -45.67
C SER A 116 7.91 25.17 -46.24
N GLY A 117 7.74 24.46 -47.35
CA GLY A 117 8.78 23.57 -47.89
C GLY A 117 9.02 22.37 -46.97
N ALA A 118 10.28 22.14 -46.58
CA ALA A 118 10.65 21.06 -45.65
C ALA A 118 10.41 21.40 -44.16
N VAL A 119 10.04 22.64 -43.84
CA VAL A 119 9.86 23.10 -42.45
C VAL A 119 8.37 23.16 -42.11
N ARG A 120 7.98 22.40 -41.08
CA ARG A 120 6.65 22.48 -40.48
C ARG A 120 6.53 23.71 -39.58
N LYS A 121 5.46 24.48 -39.74
CA LYS A 121 5.12 25.65 -38.92
C LYS A 121 3.68 25.53 -38.42
N ILE A 122 3.40 26.14 -37.27
CA ILE A 122 2.03 26.27 -36.79
C ILE A 122 1.40 27.53 -37.39
N VAL A 123 0.13 27.43 -37.77
CA VAL A 123 -0.67 28.55 -38.25
C VAL A 123 -1.93 28.62 -37.41
N TRP A 124 -2.19 29.79 -36.85
CA TRP A 124 -3.38 30.04 -36.07
C TRP A 124 -4.52 30.51 -36.97
N LYS A 125 -5.72 29.97 -36.73
CA LYS A 125 -6.95 30.44 -37.38
C LYS A 125 -7.43 31.78 -36.79
N CYS A 126 -7.08 32.04 -35.54
CA CYS A 126 -7.39 33.27 -34.79
C CYS A 126 -6.14 33.70 -34.03
N GLU A 127 -5.86 35.00 -33.98
CA GLU A 127 -4.66 35.53 -33.33
C GLU A 127 -4.59 35.11 -31.85
N PRO A 128 -3.43 34.66 -31.34
CA PRO A 128 -3.32 34.18 -29.97
C PRO A 128 -3.63 35.24 -28.92
N GLU A 129 -3.48 36.53 -29.23
CA GLU A 129 -3.90 37.62 -28.34
C GLU A 129 -5.42 37.68 -28.17
N CYS A 130 -6.21 37.25 -29.16
CA CYS A 130 -7.68 37.34 -29.16
C CYS A 130 -8.38 36.08 -28.61
N LEU A 131 -7.63 35.01 -28.32
CA LEU A 131 -8.18 33.76 -27.81
C LEU A 131 -8.62 33.87 -26.34
N ASP A 132 -9.61 33.04 -25.97
CA ASP A 132 -10.00 32.82 -24.58
C ASP A 132 -9.03 31.84 -23.91
N TYR A 133 -8.21 32.36 -23.00
CA TYR A 133 -7.20 31.57 -22.30
C TYR A 133 -7.83 30.58 -21.32
N HIS A 134 -9.02 30.84 -20.78
CA HIS A 134 -9.68 29.91 -19.85
C HIS A 134 -10.04 28.59 -20.54
N LEU A 135 -10.42 28.65 -21.81
CA LEU A 135 -10.72 27.46 -22.60
C LEU A 135 -9.44 26.83 -23.17
N TYR A 136 -8.65 27.61 -23.89
CA TYR A 136 -7.61 27.02 -24.74
C TYR A 136 -6.33 26.67 -23.97
N LEU A 137 -5.85 27.52 -23.05
CA LEU A 137 -4.56 27.28 -22.41
C LEU A 137 -4.52 25.97 -21.61
N PRO A 138 -5.54 25.62 -20.78
CA PRO A 138 -5.58 24.32 -20.10
C PRO A 138 -5.59 23.13 -21.07
N ILE A 139 -6.29 23.24 -22.20
CA ILE A 139 -6.33 22.19 -23.23
C ILE A 139 -4.92 21.96 -23.83
N PHE A 140 -4.21 23.04 -24.15
CA PHE A 140 -2.83 22.94 -24.66
C PHE A 140 -1.86 22.37 -23.61
N PHE A 141 -2.01 22.74 -22.33
CA PHE A 141 -1.23 22.15 -21.25
C PHE A 141 -1.53 20.66 -21.04
N GLU A 142 -2.77 20.23 -21.20
CA GLU A 142 -3.13 18.81 -21.14
C GLU A 142 -2.53 18.03 -22.31
N GLY A 143 -2.47 18.64 -23.49
CA GLY A 143 -1.86 18.09 -24.70
C GLY A 143 -0.35 17.86 -24.61
N LEU A 144 0.35 18.40 -23.60
CA LEU A 144 1.78 18.12 -23.38
C LEU A 144 2.07 16.64 -23.12
N ARG A 145 1.03 15.86 -22.77
CA ARG A 145 1.10 14.41 -22.58
C ARG A 145 1.13 13.62 -23.89
N GLU A 146 0.80 14.26 -25.02
CA GLU A 146 0.76 13.59 -26.31
C GLU A 146 2.17 13.29 -26.83
N VAL A 147 2.34 12.07 -27.33
CA VAL A 147 3.61 11.57 -27.88
C VAL A 147 3.55 11.44 -29.40
N GLU A 148 2.34 11.21 -29.94
CA GLU A 148 2.08 10.99 -31.36
C GLU A 148 2.07 12.32 -32.14
N ASP A 149 2.67 12.31 -33.34
CA ASP A 149 2.49 13.39 -34.30
C ASP A 149 1.16 13.22 -35.06
N PRO A 150 0.42 14.30 -35.39
CA PRO A 150 0.79 15.72 -35.28
C PRO A 150 0.48 16.36 -33.90
N TYR A 151 -0.16 15.63 -32.98
CA TYR A 151 -0.66 16.18 -31.72
C TYR A 151 0.45 16.77 -30.84
N LYS A 152 1.54 16.02 -30.66
CA LYS A 152 2.72 16.46 -29.90
C LYS A 152 3.26 17.78 -30.43
N PHE A 153 3.47 17.87 -31.75
CA PHE A 153 4.00 19.09 -32.37
C PHE A 153 3.10 20.30 -32.15
N LEU A 154 1.79 20.14 -32.33
CA LEU A 154 0.82 21.22 -32.15
C LEU A 154 0.68 21.64 -30.69
N ALA A 155 0.58 20.69 -29.76
CA ALA A 155 0.44 20.99 -28.34
C ALA A 155 1.66 21.74 -27.79
N VAL A 156 2.87 21.28 -28.13
CA VAL A 156 4.12 21.88 -27.63
C VAL A 156 4.33 23.28 -28.18
N ASN A 157 4.17 23.48 -29.50
CA ASN A 157 4.41 24.80 -30.10
C ASN A 157 3.25 25.76 -29.84
N GLY A 158 2.00 25.28 -29.87
CA GLY A 158 0.84 26.10 -29.52
C GLY A 158 0.90 26.61 -28.08
N CYS A 159 1.30 25.75 -27.14
CA CYS A 159 1.53 26.15 -25.75
C CYS A 159 2.67 27.19 -25.63
N GLU A 160 3.74 27.03 -26.42
CA GLU A 160 4.85 27.99 -26.44
C GLU A 160 4.41 29.40 -26.86
N GLU A 161 3.64 29.50 -27.95
CA GLU A 161 3.18 30.78 -28.50
C GLU A 161 2.09 31.42 -27.62
N LEU A 162 1.19 30.63 -27.02
CA LEU A 162 0.22 31.15 -26.05
C LEU A 162 0.90 31.72 -24.81
N LEU A 163 1.94 31.05 -24.28
CA LEU A 163 2.69 31.58 -23.14
C LEU A 163 3.48 32.85 -23.48
N GLN A 164 3.86 33.02 -24.75
CA GLN A 164 4.59 34.21 -25.20
C GLN A 164 3.68 35.41 -25.43
N LYS A 165 2.44 35.18 -25.89
CA LYS A 165 1.47 36.24 -26.24
C LYS A 165 0.39 36.48 -25.18
N GLY A 166 0.30 35.63 -24.16
CA GLY A 166 -0.78 35.65 -23.19
C GLY A 166 -0.69 36.71 -22.11
N GLU A 167 0.49 37.32 -21.92
CA GLU A 167 0.76 38.43 -21.00
C GLU A 167 -0.05 38.32 -19.67
N THR A 168 -0.99 39.23 -19.44
CA THR A 168 -1.79 39.34 -18.21
C THR A 168 -2.91 38.29 -18.09
N LYS A 169 -3.33 37.67 -19.21
CA LYS A 169 -4.42 36.68 -19.22
C LYS A 169 -4.02 35.38 -18.52
N ILE A 170 -2.73 35.03 -18.57
CA ILE A 170 -2.20 33.78 -18.01
C ILE A 170 -2.44 33.70 -16.49
N LEU A 171 -2.33 34.82 -15.78
CA LEU A 171 -2.48 34.86 -14.32
C LEU A 171 -3.87 34.39 -13.88
N SER A 172 -4.93 34.80 -14.61
CA SER A 172 -6.32 34.42 -14.30
C SER A 172 -6.60 32.92 -14.48
N VAL A 173 -5.84 32.25 -15.34
CA VAL A 173 -6.04 30.84 -15.70
C VAL A 173 -5.13 29.91 -14.89
N LEU A 174 -4.12 30.45 -14.20
CA LEU A 174 -3.11 29.69 -13.48
C LEU A 174 -3.67 28.53 -12.61
N PRO A 175 -4.76 28.72 -11.82
CA PRO A 175 -5.31 27.62 -11.02
C PRO A 175 -5.78 26.40 -11.84
N GLN A 176 -6.22 26.63 -13.08
CA GLN A 176 -6.69 25.57 -13.99
C GLN A 176 -5.51 24.79 -14.60
N LEU A 177 -4.32 25.37 -14.67
CA LEU A 177 -3.12 24.73 -15.24
C LEU A 177 -2.46 23.72 -14.29
N ILE A 178 -2.72 23.82 -12.99
CA ILE A 178 -2.09 22.97 -11.97
C ILE A 178 -2.39 21.49 -12.18
N ILE A 179 -3.64 21.16 -12.52
CA ILE A 179 -4.06 19.76 -12.73
C ILE A 179 -3.42 19.16 -14.00
N PRO A 180 -3.49 19.80 -15.19
CA PRO A 180 -2.76 19.35 -16.36
C PRO A 180 -1.26 19.17 -16.13
N ILE A 181 -0.58 20.13 -15.48
CA ILE A 181 0.85 20.04 -15.17
C ILE A 181 1.14 18.83 -14.29
N LYS A 182 0.38 18.65 -13.21
CA LYS A 182 0.51 17.49 -12.32
C LYS A 182 0.30 16.18 -13.07
N LYS A 183 -0.73 16.09 -13.92
CA LYS A 183 -1.00 14.90 -14.75
C LYS A 183 0.16 14.62 -15.71
N ALA A 184 0.75 15.63 -16.33
CA ALA A 184 1.86 15.49 -17.26
C ALA A 184 3.13 14.98 -16.55
N LEU A 185 3.51 15.57 -15.42
CA LEU A 185 4.64 15.09 -14.63
C LEU A 185 4.41 13.67 -14.08
N ALA A 186 3.18 13.34 -13.68
CA ALA A 186 2.83 12.03 -13.15
C ALA A 186 2.94 10.89 -14.18
N THR A 187 3.02 11.19 -15.48
CA THR A 187 3.25 10.16 -16.52
C THR A 187 4.57 9.41 -16.33
N LYS A 188 5.56 10.02 -15.66
CA LYS A 188 6.90 9.44 -15.44
C LYS A 188 7.63 9.09 -16.75
N ASN A 189 7.17 9.61 -17.88
CA ASN A 189 7.85 9.50 -19.15
C ASN A 189 8.87 10.64 -19.25
N HIS A 190 10.12 10.27 -19.51
CA HIS A 190 11.25 11.19 -19.57
C HIS A 190 11.00 12.38 -20.51
N ASP A 191 10.54 12.12 -21.73
CA ASP A 191 10.37 13.17 -22.74
C ASP A 191 9.25 14.15 -22.36
N ILE A 192 8.13 13.64 -21.87
CA ILE A 192 6.98 14.44 -21.42
C ILE A 192 7.39 15.30 -20.22
N MET A 193 8.12 14.74 -19.27
CA MET A 193 8.61 15.48 -18.11
C MET A 193 9.55 16.61 -18.53
N CYS A 194 10.51 16.35 -19.41
CA CYS A 194 11.43 17.37 -19.90
C CYS A 194 10.71 18.52 -20.62
N ILE A 195 9.75 18.19 -21.48
CA ILE A 195 8.92 19.21 -22.16
C ILE A 195 8.13 20.01 -21.12
N THR A 196 7.47 19.33 -20.17
CA THR A 196 6.63 19.97 -19.15
C THR A 196 7.43 20.91 -18.27
N LEU A 197 8.63 20.51 -17.82
CA LEU A 197 9.52 21.37 -17.02
C LEU A 197 9.93 22.63 -17.78
N LYS A 198 10.29 22.52 -19.06
CA LYS A 198 10.59 23.68 -19.91
C LYS A 198 9.39 24.61 -20.04
N LYS A 199 8.16 24.07 -20.15
CA LYS A 199 6.93 24.89 -20.16
C LYS A 199 6.67 25.57 -18.82
N ILE A 200 6.95 24.92 -17.69
CA ILE A 200 6.86 25.55 -16.36
C ILE A 200 7.86 26.71 -16.24
N GLN A 201 9.11 26.51 -16.65
CA GLN A 201 10.13 27.58 -16.64
C GLN A 201 9.68 28.78 -17.49
N LYS A 202 9.11 28.52 -18.68
CA LYS A 202 8.59 29.59 -19.53
C LYS A 202 7.36 30.27 -18.93
N LEU A 203 6.40 29.52 -18.40
CA LEU A 203 5.21 30.04 -17.74
C LEU A 203 5.56 31.05 -16.64
N VAL A 204 6.54 30.72 -15.80
CA VAL A 204 6.98 31.58 -14.69
C VAL A 204 7.73 32.82 -15.17
N LYS A 205 8.41 32.73 -16.33
CA LYS A 205 9.09 33.87 -16.98
C LYS A 205 8.14 34.74 -17.81
N SER A 206 6.96 34.25 -18.18
CA SER A 206 5.99 34.97 -19.01
C SER A 206 5.30 36.15 -18.31
N GLY A 207 5.31 36.24 -16.98
CA GLY A 207 4.65 37.33 -16.26
C GLY A 207 5.14 37.51 -14.83
N GLN A 208 5.17 38.76 -14.37
CA GLN A 208 5.82 39.17 -13.12
C GLN A 208 5.23 38.50 -11.87
N MET A 209 3.91 38.43 -11.77
CA MET A 209 3.21 37.88 -10.60
C MET A 209 2.92 36.37 -10.68
N ILE A 210 3.30 35.72 -11.80
CA ILE A 210 2.95 34.30 -12.03
C ILE A 210 3.73 33.39 -11.07
N GLY A 211 5.01 33.70 -10.82
CA GLY A 211 5.84 32.91 -9.90
C GLY A 211 5.31 32.94 -8.47
N GLU A 212 5.00 34.11 -7.94
CA GLU A 212 4.39 34.29 -6.61
C GLU A 212 3.03 33.57 -6.50
N ALA A 213 2.18 33.71 -7.52
CA ALA A 213 0.88 33.05 -7.57
C ALA A 213 0.98 31.51 -7.65
N LEU A 214 2.13 30.95 -8.04
CA LEU A 214 2.35 29.51 -8.14
C LEU A 214 2.75 28.87 -6.80
N VAL A 215 3.28 29.66 -5.85
CA VAL A 215 3.79 29.17 -4.55
C VAL A 215 2.78 28.30 -3.78
N PRO A 216 1.48 28.67 -3.67
CA PRO A 216 0.50 27.83 -2.97
C PRO A 216 0.34 26.42 -3.55
N TYR A 217 0.68 26.26 -4.84
CA TYR A 217 0.51 25.01 -5.59
C TYR A 217 1.76 24.13 -5.63
N TYR A 218 2.89 24.56 -5.08
CA TYR A 218 4.13 23.76 -5.02
C TYR A 218 3.91 22.39 -4.38
N ARG A 219 2.99 22.30 -3.40
CA ARG A 219 2.60 21.03 -2.75
C ARG A 219 2.08 19.97 -3.71
N GLN A 220 1.48 20.38 -4.82
CA GLN A 220 0.86 19.48 -5.79
C GLN A 220 1.82 19.08 -6.91
N ILE A 221 2.78 19.95 -7.25
CA ILE A 221 3.64 19.83 -8.42
C ILE A 221 5.01 19.24 -8.07
N LEU A 222 5.64 19.74 -7.01
CA LEU A 222 7.03 19.41 -6.65
C LEU A 222 7.29 17.96 -6.20
N PRO A 223 6.35 17.22 -5.58
CA PRO A 223 6.62 15.86 -5.11
C PRO A 223 7.14 14.92 -6.21
N VAL A 224 6.66 15.08 -7.46
CA VAL A 224 7.12 14.27 -8.58
C VAL A 224 8.57 14.58 -8.95
N MET A 225 8.96 15.86 -8.91
CA MET A 225 10.34 16.28 -9.22
C MET A 225 11.33 15.73 -8.19
N ASN A 226 10.94 15.68 -6.91
CA ASN A 226 11.79 15.13 -5.84
C ASN A 226 12.24 13.68 -6.13
N MET A 227 11.36 12.87 -6.73
CA MET A 227 11.69 11.48 -7.10
C MET A 227 12.81 11.38 -8.13
N TYR A 228 12.94 12.38 -9.02
CA TYR A 228 13.87 12.34 -10.17
C TYR A 228 15.08 13.27 -10.00
N LYS A 229 15.11 14.13 -8.96
CA LYS A 229 16.20 15.09 -8.71
C LYS A 229 17.58 14.45 -8.67
N ASN A 230 17.70 13.26 -8.05
CA ASN A 230 18.99 12.57 -7.89
C ASN A 230 19.31 11.60 -9.04
N LYS A 231 18.45 11.49 -10.06
CA LYS A 231 18.63 10.56 -11.18
C LYS A 231 19.56 11.14 -12.24
N ARG A 232 20.80 11.45 -11.84
CA ARG A 232 21.85 11.90 -12.75
C ARG A 232 22.35 10.75 -13.61
N LEU A 233 22.58 11.00 -14.90
CA LEU A 233 23.29 10.07 -15.77
C LEU A 233 24.76 10.08 -15.34
N ASN A 234 25.24 8.97 -14.78
CA ASN A 234 26.65 8.81 -14.48
C ASN A 234 27.36 8.31 -15.74
N ILE A 235 27.96 9.23 -16.48
CA ILE A 235 28.61 8.96 -17.76
C ILE A 235 30.12 8.66 -17.58
N GLY A 236 30.63 8.65 -16.34
CA GLY A 236 32.04 8.41 -16.02
C GLY A 236 32.94 9.47 -16.67
N ASP A 237 34.01 9.03 -17.33
CA ASP A 237 34.96 9.89 -18.04
C ASP A 237 34.53 10.22 -19.49
N LYS A 238 33.31 9.83 -19.89
CA LYS A 238 32.80 10.14 -21.24
C LYS A 238 32.14 11.52 -21.24
N ILE A 239 32.26 12.23 -22.36
CA ILE A 239 31.64 13.54 -22.55
C ILE A 239 30.19 13.34 -23.01
N ASP A 240 29.24 14.01 -22.34
CA ASP A 240 27.84 14.05 -22.76
C ASP A 240 27.64 15.06 -23.90
N TYR A 241 27.37 14.57 -25.10
CA TYR A 241 27.08 15.42 -26.26
C TYR A 241 25.62 15.91 -26.31
N SER A 242 24.74 15.40 -25.43
CA SER A 242 23.30 15.72 -25.41
C SER A 242 22.98 17.02 -24.65
N GLN A 243 24.00 17.67 -24.08
CA GLN A 243 23.88 18.92 -23.32
C GLN A 243 23.15 20.02 -24.11
N ARG A 244 23.41 20.15 -25.42
CA ARG A 244 22.75 21.17 -26.27
C ARG A 244 21.23 21.03 -26.32
N LYS A 245 20.69 19.82 -26.15
CA LYS A 245 19.25 19.56 -26.17
C LYS A 245 18.60 19.70 -24.79
N ASN A 246 19.40 19.86 -23.73
CA ASN A 246 18.97 19.91 -22.33
C ASN A 246 17.97 18.78 -22.04
N GLU A 247 18.41 17.54 -22.27
CA GLU A 247 17.63 16.31 -22.09
C GLU A 247 17.85 15.69 -20.70
N ASN A 248 18.86 16.13 -19.94
CA ASN A 248 19.14 15.61 -18.60
C ASN A 248 18.08 16.08 -17.61
N LEU A 249 17.18 15.17 -17.23
CA LEU A 249 16.03 15.46 -16.37
C LEU A 249 16.45 16.05 -15.01
N SER A 250 17.53 15.56 -14.40
CA SER A 250 18.02 16.04 -13.10
C SER A 250 18.41 17.52 -13.13
N ASP A 251 19.13 17.92 -14.18
CA ASP A 251 19.69 19.25 -14.32
C ASP A 251 18.57 20.23 -14.66
N LEU A 252 17.63 19.80 -15.50
CA LEU A 252 16.43 20.56 -15.82
C LEU A 252 15.51 20.73 -14.59
N ILE A 253 15.40 19.73 -13.71
CA ILE A 253 14.67 19.86 -12.44
C ILE A 253 15.35 20.93 -11.57
N GLN A 254 16.67 20.87 -11.42
CA GLN A 254 17.42 21.84 -10.63
C GLN A 254 17.24 23.26 -11.18
N GLU A 255 17.42 23.47 -12.49
CA GLU A 255 17.19 24.75 -13.18
C GLU A 255 15.75 25.27 -12.99
N THR A 256 14.77 24.35 -13.00
CA THR A 256 13.37 24.70 -12.78
C THR A 256 13.13 25.17 -11.34
N LEU A 257 13.69 24.49 -10.34
CA LEU A 257 13.55 24.90 -8.94
C LEU A 257 14.18 26.28 -8.67
N GLU A 258 15.34 26.53 -9.28
CA GLU A 258 16.00 27.85 -9.19
C GLU A 258 15.19 28.94 -9.87
N THR A 259 14.58 28.66 -11.02
CA THR A 259 13.68 29.60 -11.70
C THR A 259 12.43 29.87 -10.87
N LEU A 260 11.91 28.87 -10.17
CA LEU A 260 10.76 29.01 -9.27
C LEU A 260 11.11 29.87 -8.05
N GLU A 261 12.28 29.68 -7.47
CA GLU A 261 12.76 30.49 -6.34
C GLU A 261 12.98 31.95 -6.74
N LYS A 262 13.66 32.20 -7.87
CA LYS A 262 13.95 33.56 -8.37
C LYS A 262 12.71 34.40 -8.64
N ASN A 263 11.63 33.76 -9.09
CA ASN A 263 10.40 34.44 -9.49
C ASN A 263 9.26 34.30 -8.47
N GLY A 264 9.44 33.52 -7.41
CA GLY A 264 8.38 33.15 -6.46
C GLY A 264 8.25 34.05 -5.24
N GLY A 265 9.13 35.05 -5.08
CA GLY A 265 9.15 35.96 -3.93
C GLY A 265 9.79 35.34 -2.67
N GLU A 266 9.63 36.03 -1.54
CA GLU A 266 10.30 35.71 -0.26
C GLU A 266 9.93 34.32 0.29
N ASP A 267 8.66 33.91 0.15
CA ASP A 267 8.14 32.65 0.68
C ASP A 267 8.46 31.43 -0.20
N ALA A 268 9.02 31.62 -1.40
CA ALA A 268 9.22 30.54 -2.35
C ALA A 268 10.18 29.47 -1.81
N TYR A 269 11.34 29.89 -1.28
CA TYR A 269 12.37 28.98 -0.77
C TYR A 269 11.82 28.07 0.33
N ILE A 270 11.10 28.63 1.31
CA ILE A 270 10.55 27.88 2.43
C ILE A 270 9.60 26.80 1.92
N ASN A 271 8.69 27.15 1.00
CA ASN A 271 7.73 26.20 0.43
C ASN A 271 8.42 25.10 -0.42
N ILE A 272 9.45 25.46 -1.19
CA ILE A 272 10.26 24.49 -1.95
C ILE A 272 10.99 23.54 -1.00
N LYS A 273 11.62 24.06 0.06
CA LYS A 273 12.39 23.29 1.05
C LYS A 273 11.52 22.29 1.81
N TYR A 274 10.28 22.67 2.15
CA TYR A 274 9.32 21.75 2.75
C TYR A 274 8.97 20.57 1.85
N MET A 275 8.93 20.78 0.52
CA MET A 275 8.59 19.73 -0.44
C MET A 275 9.81 18.91 -0.89
N ILE A 276 10.97 19.55 -0.98
CA ILE A 276 12.23 18.97 -1.44
C ILE A 276 13.31 19.31 -0.39
N PRO A 277 13.48 18.47 0.64
CA PRO A 277 14.46 18.73 1.70
C PRO A 277 15.91 18.85 1.22
N THR A 278 16.22 18.24 0.06
CA THR A 278 17.56 18.24 -0.54
C THR A 278 17.84 19.47 -1.41
N TYR A 279 16.91 20.42 -1.53
CA TYR A 279 17.13 21.66 -2.27
C TYR A 279 17.92 22.67 -1.43
N GLU A 280 18.82 23.41 -2.08
CA GLU A 280 19.64 24.47 -1.49
C GLU A 280 19.35 25.78 -2.24
N SER A 281 19.33 26.90 -1.51
CA SER A 281 18.97 28.21 -2.08
C SER A 281 19.95 28.62 -3.17
N CYS A 282 19.45 29.18 -4.26
CA CYS A 282 20.26 29.82 -5.29
C CYS A 282 20.37 31.34 -5.12
N MET A 283 19.61 31.91 -4.18
CA MET A 283 19.62 33.32 -3.82
C MET A 283 20.50 33.49 -2.58
N PHE A 284 21.52 34.34 -2.68
CA PHE A 284 22.47 34.67 -1.61
C PHE A 284 22.29 36.13 -1.19
#